data_AF-A0A5A7RUZ3-F1
#
_entry.id   AF-A0A5A7RUZ3-F1
#
_cell.length_a   1.000
_cell.length_b   1.000
_cell.length_c   1.000
_cell.angle_alpha   90.00
_cell.angle_beta   90.00
_cell.angle_gamma   90.00
#
_symmetry.space_group_name_H-M   'P 1'
#
loop_
_entity.id
_entity.type
_entity.pdbx_description
1 polymer ?
#
loop_
_entity_poly.entity_id
_entity_poly.type
_entity_poly.pdbx_seq_one_letter_code
_entity_poly.pdbx_strand_id
1 'polypeptide(L)'
;MEKLKILSEVKRILLDAGFIVSEECNFKDVSFDLIARRGEHLLILKVLTNIDAFTERTAKDLKSIAHLLKASLVLIGERDGSAKL
;
A
#
# COMPACT_ATOMS: atom_id res chain seq x y z
N MET A 1 -9.49 12.02 -5.64
CA MET A 1 -8.62 13.13 -5.22
C MET A 1 -7.91 12.85 -3.90
N GLU A 2 -8.61 12.38 -2.86
CA GLU A 2 -8.03 12.10 -1.53
C GLU A 2 -6.97 10.97 -1.55
N LYS A 3 -7.30 9.81 -2.12
CA LYS A 3 -6.34 8.68 -2.25
C LYS A 3 -5.01 9.05 -2.93
N LEU A 4 -5.06 9.86 -3.99
CA LEU A 4 -3.86 10.29 -4.72
C LEU A 4 -2.95 11.19 -3.86
N LYS A 5 -3.52 11.99 -2.95
CA LYS A 5 -2.74 12.78 -2.00
C LYS A 5 -2.01 11.85 -1.02
N ILE A 6 -2.70 10.85 -0.48
CA ILE A 6 -2.09 9.85 0.41
C ILE A 6 -0.97 9.11 -0.32
N LEU A 7 -1.22 8.64 -1.55
CA LEU A 7 -0.21 7.96 -2.36
C LEU A 7 1.02 8.84 -2.61
N SER A 8 0.81 10.12 -2.94
CA SER A 8 1.90 11.08 -3.15
C SER A 8 2.71 11.29 -1.87
N GLU A 9 2.05 11.40 -0.73
CA GLU A 9 2.70 11.56 0.57
C GLU A 9 3.47 10.30 0.99
N VAL A 10 2.88 9.12 0.82
CA VAL A 10 3.53 7.83 1.05
C VAL A 10 4.77 7.69 0.16
N LYS A 11 4.66 8.02 -1.13
CA LYS A 11 5.79 8.01 -2.08
C LYS A 11 6.89 8.94 -1.60
N ARG A 12 6.56 10.17 -1.20
CA ARG A 12 7.53 11.14 -0.65
C ARG A 12 8.24 10.60 0.59
N ILE A 13 7.51 10.08 1.58
CA ILE A 13 8.08 9.53 2.82
C ILE A 13 9.04 8.37 2.52
N LEU A 14 8.66 7.47 1.61
CA LEU A 14 9.50 6.34 1.21
C LEU A 14 10.77 6.80 0.49
N LEU A 15 10.66 7.78 -0.41
CA LEU A 15 11.81 8.38 -1.11
C LEU A 15 12.76 9.05 -0.10
N ASP A 16 12.24 9.86 0.83
CA ASP A 16 13.01 10.51 1.89
C ASP A 16 13.72 9.47 2.80
N ALA A 17 13.10 8.30 3.01
CA ALA A 17 13.68 7.18 3.74
C ALA A 17 14.69 6.34 2.92
N GLY A 18 14.98 6.74 1.68
CA GLY A 18 15.95 6.08 0.79
C GLY A 18 15.43 4.84 0.08
N PHE A 19 14.12 4.67 -0.05
CA PHE A 19 13.56 3.63 -0.91
C PHE A 19 13.51 4.09 -2.37
N ILE A 20 13.71 3.16 -3.29
CA ILE A 20 13.29 3.29 -4.68
C ILE A 20 11.82 2.88 -4.74
N VAL A 21 10.96 3.76 -5.23
CA VAL A 21 9.50 3.56 -5.25
C VAL A 21 9.02 3.38 -6.69
N SER A 22 8.12 2.43 -6.92
CA SER A 22 7.50 2.21 -8.23
C SER A 22 6.57 3.35 -8.63
N GLU A 23 6.14 3.32 -9.89
CA GLU A 23 4.92 4.02 -10.28
C GLU A 23 3.69 3.38 -9.61
N GLU A 24 2.61 4.17 -9.54
CA GLU A 24 1.33 3.73 -8.98
C GLU A 24 0.72 2.60 -9.81
N CYS A 25 0.32 1.53 -9.13
CA CYS A 25 -0.38 0.42 -9.74
C CYS A 25 -1.89 0.69 -9.71
N ASN A 26 -2.42 1.14 -10.84
CA ASN A 26 -3.84 1.54 -10.97
C ASN A 26 -4.70 0.49 -11.73
N PHE A 27 -4.24 -0.76 -11.78
CA PHE A 27 -4.99 -1.85 -12.41
C PHE A 27 -6.08 -2.39 -11.48
N LYS A 28 -7.29 -2.55 -12.02
CA LYS A 28 -8.49 -2.97 -11.26
C LYS A 28 -8.30 -4.32 -10.54
N ASP A 29 -7.54 -5.22 -11.13
CA ASP A 29 -7.32 -6.58 -10.61
C ASP A 29 -6.07 -6.70 -9.73
N VAL A 30 -5.34 -5.60 -9.49
CA VAL A 30 -4.14 -5.62 -8.65
C VAL A 30 -4.49 -5.19 -7.23
N SER A 31 -4.09 -6.04 -6.27
CA SER A 31 -4.45 -5.85 -4.86
C SER A 31 -3.60 -4.81 -4.13
N PHE A 32 -2.47 -4.38 -4.67
CA PHE A 32 -1.55 -3.37 -4.10
C PHE A 32 -1.53 -2.09 -4.95
N ASP A 33 -1.04 -0.99 -4.39
CA ASP A 33 -0.94 0.32 -5.07
C ASP A 33 0.50 0.72 -5.37
N LEU A 34 1.47 0.34 -4.52
CA LEU A 34 2.88 0.69 -4.70
C LEU A 34 3.79 -0.46 -4.27
N ILE A 35 4.98 -0.52 -4.87
CA ILE A 35 6.10 -1.33 -4.41
C ILE A 35 7.27 -0.39 -4.10
N ALA A 36 7.98 -0.66 -3.01
CA ALA A 36 9.18 0.09 -2.67
C ALA A 36 10.32 -0.85 -2.24
N ARG A 37 11.56 -0.54 -2.65
CA ARG A 37 12.75 -1.34 -2.30
C ARG A 37 13.85 -0.49 -1.70
N ARG A 38 14.47 -0.97 -0.61
CA ARG A 38 15.70 -0.42 -0.04
C ARG A 38 16.61 -1.55 0.42
N GLY A 39 17.68 -1.81 -0.33
CA GLY A 39 18.48 -3.02 -0.14
C GLY A 39 17.59 -4.25 -0.23
N GLU A 40 17.67 -5.14 0.76
CA GLU A 40 16.87 -6.37 0.81
C GLU A 40 15.42 -6.18 1.31
N HIS A 41 15.08 -4.97 1.77
CA HIS A 41 13.71 -4.67 2.19
C HIS A 41 12.84 -4.37 0.98
N LEU A 42 11.94 -5.30 0.65
CA LEU A 42 10.87 -5.11 -0.32
C LEU A 42 9.56 -4.87 0.42
N LEU A 43 8.88 -3.77 0.07
CA LEU A 43 7.56 -3.41 0.61
C LEU A 43 6.52 -3.51 -0.49
N ILE A 44 5.40 -4.15 -0.17
CA ILE A 44 4.16 -4.09 -0.95
C ILE A 44 3.21 -3.21 -0.15
N LEU A 45 2.69 -2.15 -0.77
CA LEU A 45 1.84 -1.18 -0.09
C LEU A 45 0.42 -1.21 -0.65
N LYS A 46 -0.56 -1.23 0.26
CA LYS A 46 -1.98 -1.03 -0.04
C LYS A 46 -2.48 0.19 0.70
N VAL A 47 -3.00 1.17 -0.04
CA VAL A 47 -3.53 2.43 0.46
C VAL A 47 -5.05 2.45 0.28
N LEU A 48 -5.76 2.71 1.37
CA LEU A 48 -7.21 2.85 1.43
C LEU A 48 -7.56 4.17 2.10
N THR A 49 -8.54 4.91 1.56
CA THR A 49 -9.08 6.08 2.26
C THR A 49 -9.90 5.66 3.47
N ASN A 50 -10.69 4.59 3.36
CA ASN A 50 -11.34 3.93 4.48
C ASN A 50 -10.79 2.50 4.63
N ILE A 51 -10.16 2.21 5.77
CA ILE A 51 -9.59 0.89 6.07
C ILE A 51 -10.66 -0.22 6.14
N ASP A 52 -11.91 0.11 6.45
CA ASP A 52 -13.03 -0.86 6.49
C ASP A 52 -13.34 -1.46 5.12
N ALA A 53 -12.88 -0.83 4.03
CA ALA A 53 -12.99 -1.38 2.69
C ALA A 53 -12.03 -2.56 2.43
N PHE A 54 -11.14 -2.88 3.38
CA PHE A 54 -10.23 -4.01 3.28
C PHE A 54 -10.97 -5.34 3.45
N THR A 55 -10.81 -6.24 2.47
CA THR A 55 -11.52 -7.52 2.44
C THR A 55 -10.60 -8.71 2.71
N GLU A 56 -11.16 -9.82 3.20
CA GLU A 56 -10.42 -11.08 3.38
C GLU A 56 -9.81 -11.58 2.07
N ARG A 57 -10.51 -11.41 0.94
CA ARG A 57 -10.01 -11.77 -0.40
C ARG A 57 -8.73 -10.99 -0.72
N THR A 58 -8.79 -9.67 -0.62
CA THR A 58 -7.62 -8.79 -0.84
C THR A 58 -6.47 -9.15 0.11
N ALA A 59 -6.79 -9.49 1.36
CA ALA A 59 -5.78 -9.92 2.33
C ALA A 59 -5.08 -11.23 1.93
N LYS A 60 -5.82 -12.23 1.42
CA LYS A 60 -5.25 -13.49 0.94
C LYS A 60 -4.36 -13.29 -0.28
N ASP A 61 -4.79 -12.45 -1.22
CA ASP A 61 -4.03 -12.16 -2.43
C ASP A 61 -2.73 -11.44 -2.09
N LEU A 62 -2.80 -10.39 -1.26
CA LEU A 62 -1.62 -9.64 -0.80
C LEU A 62 -0.66 -10.51 0.01
N LYS A 63 -1.17 -11.37 0.91
CA LYS A 63 -0.33 -12.29 1.69
C LYS A 63 0.41 -13.27 0.78
N SER A 64 -0.27 -13.78 -0.25
CA SER A 64 0.33 -14.72 -1.21
C SER A 64 1.48 -14.07 -1.97
N ILE A 65 1.27 -12.87 -2.51
CA ILE A 65 2.32 -12.15 -3.26
C ILE A 65 3.46 -11.73 -2.32
N ALA A 66 3.15 -11.23 -1.13
CA ALA A 66 4.17 -10.85 -0.15
C ALA A 66 5.04 -12.04 0.26
N HIS A 67 4.44 -13.22 0.47
CA HIS A 67 5.17 -14.44 0.77
C HIS A 67 6.09 -14.86 -0.39
N LEU A 68 5.56 -14.90 -1.62
CA LEU A 68 6.32 -15.28 -2.81
C LEU A 68 7.52 -14.36 -3.06
N LEU A 69 7.35 -13.06 -2.83
CA LEU A 69 8.38 -12.05 -3.05
C LEU A 69 9.26 -11.79 -1.82
N LYS A 70 9.02 -12.49 -0.70
CA LYS A 70 9.66 -12.22 0.61
C LYS A 70 9.57 -10.73 1.01
N ALA A 71 8.44 -10.10 0.68
CA ALA A 71 8.18 -8.71 0.94
C ALA A 71 7.43 -8.53 2.26
N SER A 72 7.64 -7.38 2.91
CA SER A 72 6.74 -6.92 3.98
C SER A 72 5.51 -6.25 3.37
N LEU A 73 4.34 -6.58 3.90
CA LEU A 73 3.08 -5.96 3.49
C LEU A 73 2.77 -4.78 4.42
N VAL A 74 2.53 -3.60 3.85
CA VAL A 74 2.14 -2.39 4.59
C VAL A 74 0.74 -1.98 4.13
N LEU A 75 -0.20 -1.96 5.07
CA LEU A 75 -1.56 -1.49 4.84
C LEU A 75 -1.70 -0.09 5.47
N ILE A 76 -2.14 0.88 4.67
CA ILE A 76 -2.27 2.28 5.06
C ILE A 76 -3.74 2.66 4.91
N GLY A 77 -4.34 3.11 6.01
CA GLY A 77 -5.70 3.66 6.08
C GLY A 77 -5.66 5.10 6.58
N GLU A 78 -6.32 6.02 5.89
CA GLU A 78 -6.45 7.42 6.37
C GLU A 78 -7.46 7.54 7.52
N ARG A 79 -8.55 6.78 7.43
CA ARG A 79 -9.57 6.70 8.46
C ARG A 79 -10.16 5.30 8.56
N ASP A 80 -10.84 5.08 9.67
CA ASP A 80 -11.75 3.97 9.90
C ASP A 80 -13.17 4.49 10.12
N GLY A 81 -14.15 3.59 10.18
CA GLY A 81 -15.55 3.92 10.42
C GLY A 81 -15.85 4.46 11.83
N SER A 82 -14.86 4.55 12.71
CA SER A 82 -15.03 5.12 14.06
C SER A 82 -14.75 6.62 14.12
N ALA A 83 -14.19 7.21 13.05
CA ALA A 83 -14.03 8.64 12.90
C ALA A 83 -15.39 9.34 12.76
N LYS A 84 -15.88 9.93 13.86
CA LYS A 84 -17.03 10.84 13.85
C LYS A 84 -16.69 12.07 12.99
N LEU A 85 -17.57 12.36 12.01
CA LEU A 85 -17.65 13.64 11.33
C LEU A 85 -18.00 14.77 12.32
#